data_AF-A0A6I8P9E4-F1
#
_entry.id   AF-A0A6I8P9E4-F1
#
_cell.length_a   1.000
_cell.length_b   1.000
_cell.length_c   1.000
_cell.angle_alpha   90.00
_cell.angle_beta   90.00
_cell.angle_gamma   90.00
#
_symmetry.space_group_name_H-M   'P 1'
#
loop_
_entity.id
_entity.type
_entity.pdbx_description
1 polymer ?
#
loop_
_entity_poly.entity_id
_entity_poly.type
_entity_poly.pdbx_seq_one_letter_code
_entity_poly.pdbx_strand_id
1 'polypeptide(L)'
;MATPPLSGPGPGLPPPPPAPAPAPAPPAGAGAGAAAAAAAFPGPPPPPPPPPPPQAAREVNTASLCRIGQETVQDIVFRTMEIFQLLRNMQLPNGVTYHTGTYQDRLGKLQDHLRQLSILFRKLRLVYDKCNENCAGLDPVPIEQLVPYVEDDGSKNDDRGSTSQLRFASEERREIAEVNKKLKQKNQQLKQIMDQLRTLIWDINAMLAMRN
;
A
#
# COMPACT_ATOMS: atom_id res chain seq x y z
N MET A 1 -38.27 10.88 -67.95
CA MET A 1 -39.00 11.13 -66.69
C MET A 1 -38.29 10.38 -65.59
N ALA A 2 -37.62 11.11 -64.69
CA ALA A 2 -36.80 10.56 -63.61
C ALA A 2 -37.32 11.13 -62.28
N THR A 3 -37.65 10.23 -61.34
CA THR A 3 -37.90 10.52 -59.92
C THR A 3 -37.43 9.34 -59.06
N PRO A 4 -37.04 9.58 -57.79
CA PRO A 4 -36.03 8.85 -57.00
C PRO A 4 -36.65 7.77 -56.08
N PRO A 5 -35.87 7.10 -55.19
CA PRO A 5 -35.91 7.56 -53.80
C PRO A 5 -34.67 7.30 -52.88
N LEU A 6 -34.57 8.20 -51.89
CA LEU A 6 -34.38 7.99 -50.45
C LEU A 6 -33.01 7.58 -49.86
N SER A 7 -32.46 8.58 -49.15
CA SER A 7 -31.54 8.52 -48.02
C SER A 7 -31.88 7.43 -47.01
N GLY A 8 -30.87 6.65 -46.61
CA GLY A 8 -30.91 5.74 -45.46
C GLY A 8 -30.23 6.36 -44.23
N PRO A 9 -30.79 6.21 -43.02
CA PRO A 9 -30.23 6.74 -41.79
C PRO A 9 -29.05 5.87 -41.31
N GLY A 10 -27.95 6.51 -40.91
CA GLY A 10 -26.78 5.85 -40.34
C GLY A 10 -27.08 5.22 -38.97
N PRO A 11 -26.40 4.11 -38.60
CA PRO A 11 -26.59 3.46 -37.31
C PRO A 11 -26.07 4.37 -36.19
N GLY A 12 -26.98 4.69 -35.26
CA GLY A 12 -26.71 5.49 -34.08
C GLY A 12 -25.70 4.82 -33.14
N LEU A 13 -24.83 5.65 -32.57
CA LEU A 13 -23.93 5.31 -31.48
C LEU A 13 -24.71 4.73 -30.28
N PRO A 14 -24.19 3.70 -29.60
CA PRO A 14 -24.77 3.24 -28.36
C PRO A 14 -24.60 4.32 -27.26
N PRO A 15 -25.59 4.49 -26.37
CA PRO A 15 -25.49 5.43 -25.26
C PRO A 15 -24.40 5.00 -24.26
N PRO A 16 -23.73 5.95 -23.60
CA PRO A 16 -22.77 5.65 -22.55
C PRO A 16 -23.46 5.00 -21.33
N PRO A 17 -22.75 4.11 -20.60
CA PRO A 17 -23.28 3.52 -19.38
C PRO A 17 -23.52 4.59 -18.29
N PRO A 18 -24.57 4.43 -17.45
CA PRO A 18 -24.83 5.33 -16.35
C PRO A 18 -23.70 5.28 -15.31
N ALA A 19 -23.33 6.45 -14.80
CA ALA A 19 -22.32 6.62 -13.76
C ALA A 19 -22.71 5.85 -12.47
N PRO A 20 -21.73 5.33 -11.71
CA PRO A 20 -22.00 4.68 -10.43
C PRO A 20 -22.58 5.68 -9.42
N ALA A 21 -23.63 5.26 -8.73
CA ALA A 21 -24.32 6.03 -7.70
C ALA A 21 -23.37 6.43 -6.55
N PRO A 22 -23.53 7.63 -5.96
CA PRO A 22 -22.77 8.02 -4.77
C PRO A 22 -23.15 7.14 -3.58
N ALA A 23 -22.12 6.66 -2.86
CA ALA A 23 -22.27 5.89 -1.64
C ALA A 23 -23.03 6.68 -0.55
N PRO A 24 -23.85 6.02 0.29
CA PRO A 24 -24.56 6.68 1.37
C PRO A 24 -23.58 7.20 2.43
N ALA A 25 -23.72 8.48 2.77
CA ALA A 25 -23.02 9.12 3.88
C ALA A 25 -23.43 8.46 5.22
N PRO A 26 -22.49 8.30 6.18
CA PRO A 26 -22.84 7.82 7.51
C PRO A 26 -23.73 8.85 8.24
N PRO A 27 -24.68 8.40 9.08
CA PRO A 27 -25.58 9.30 9.78
C PRO A 27 -24.81 10.16 10.79
N ALA A 28 -25.01 11.47 10.70
CA ALA A 28 -24.66 12.42 11.74
C ALA A 28 -25.48 12.09 12.98
N GLY A 29 -24.80 11.55 14.01
CA GLY A 29 -25.37 11.32 15.32
C GLY A 29 -25.77 12.64 15.95
N ALA A 30 -27.08 12.91 15.95
CA ALA A 30 -27.72 13.93 16.74
C ALA A 30 -27.64 13.54 18.22
N GLY A 31 -26.80 14.24 18.97
CA GLY A 31 -26.83 14.26 20.43
C GLY A 31 -27.34 15.61 20.90
N ALA A 32 -28.67 15.77 20.98
CA ALA A 32 -29.28 16.74 21.89
C ALA A 32 -28.86 16.37 23.32
N GLY A 33 -28.35 17.27 24.15
CA GLY A 33 -29.03 18.49 24.54
C GLY A 33 -29.90 18.19 25.77
N ALA A 34 -29.27 17.99 26.93
CA ALA A 34 -29.93 18.04 28.22
C ALA A 34 -29.19 19.07 29.09
N ALA A 35 -29.79 20.25 29.15
CA ALA A 35 -29.37 21.35 29.99
C ALA A 35 -29.59 20.99 31.47
N ALA A 36 -28.56 21.16 32.28
CA ALA A 36 -28.70 21.39 33.71
C ALA A 36 -27.99 22.71 34.01
N ALA A 37 -28.79 23.75 34.22
CA ALA A 37 -28.35 25.04 34.71
C ALA A 37 -27.91 24.87 36.17
N ALA A 38 -26.66 25.20 36.48
CA ALA A 38 -26.22 25.45 37.84
C ALA A 38 -25.03 26.44 37.84
N ALA A 39 -25.30 27.61 38.41
CA ALA A 39 -24.39 28.55 39.06
C ALA A 39 -23.05 28.91 38.38
N ALA A 40 -22.96 30.18 37.98
CA ALA A 40 -21.75 30.86 37.56
C ALA A 40 -20.70 30.93 38.68
N PHE A 41 -19.49 30.43 38.39
CA PHE A 41 -18.22 30.84 38.99
C PHE A 41 -17.19 30.98 37.86
N PRO A 42 -16.37 32.05 37.80
CA PRO A 42 -15.37 32.20 36.76
C PRO A 42 -14.16 31.33 37.11
N GLY A 43 -14.13 30.10 36.58
CA GLY A 43 -12.94 29.26 36.58
C GLY A 43 -11.95 29.70 35.48
N PRO A 44 -10.63 29.50 35.67
CA PRO A 44 -9.63 29.80 34.64
C PRO A 44 -9.88 28.97 33.38
N PRO A 45 -9.57 29.50 32.18
CA PRO A 45 -9.87 28.85 30.92
C PRO A 45 -9.15 27.50 30.79
N PRO A 46 -9.78 26.48 30.16
CA PRO A 46 -9.16 25.20 29.92
C PRO A 46 -7.91 25.35 29.03
N PRO A 47 -6.84 24.57 29.27
CA PRO A 47 -5.64 24.61 28.43
C PRO A 47 -5.99 24.18 26.99
N PRO A 48 -5.35 24.79 25.98
CA PRO A 48 -5.58 24.43 24.59
C PRO A 48 -5.22 22.95 24.34
N PRO A 49 -5.96 22.26 23.45
CA PRO A 49 -5.64 20.88 23.10
C PRO A 49 -4.21 20.79 22.55
N PRO A 50 -3.45 19.72 22.88
CA PRO A 50 -2.11 19.53 22.34
C PRO A 50 -2.17 19.50 20.81
N PRO A 51 -1.17 20.08 20.12
CA PRO A 51 -1.11 20.01 18.67
C PRO A 51 -1.16 18.54 18.24
N PRO A 52 -1.89 18.21 17.16
CA PRO A 52 -1.85 16.87 16.61
C PRO A 52 -0.39 16.49 16.34
N PRO A 53 0.03 15.25 16.65
CA PRO A 53 1.38 14.81 16.32
C PRO A 53 1.59 15.07 14.81
N PRO A 54 2.77 15.54 14.39
CA PRO A 54 3.06 15.69 12.99
C PRO A 54 2.72 14.34 12.35
N GLN A 55 1.77 14.38 11.41
CA GLN A 55 1.53 13.25 10.53
C GLN A 55 2.89 12.96 9.93
N ALA A 56 3.53 11.90 10.41
CA ALA A 56 4.58 11.23 9.68
C ALA A 56 3.91 10.85 8.37
N ALA A 57 4.03 11.73 7.37
CA ALA A 57 3.98 11.35 5.97
C ALA A 57 4.77 10.06 5.95
N ARG A 58 4.10 8.94 5.63
CA ARG A 58 4.74 7.63 5.61
C ARG A 58 5.95 7.76 4.69
N GLU A 59 7.11 8.05 5.27
CA GLU A 59 8.36 8.14 4.55
C GLU A 59 8.48 6.78 3.89
N VAL A 60 8.47 6.80 2.56
CA VAL A 60 8.42 5.59 1.76
C VAL A 60 9.72 4.85 2.07
N ASN A 61 9.62 3.86 2.96
CA ASN A 61 10.76 3.15 3.49
C ASN A 61 11.53 2.52 2.32
N THR A 62 12.84 2.76 2.23
CA THR A 62 13.70 2.20 1.18
C THR A 62 13.53 0.68 1.04
N ALA A 63 13.35 -0.04 2.14
CA ALA A 63 13.06 -1.47 2.12
C ALA A 63 11.73 -1.81 1.43
N SER A 64 10.72 -0.95 1.58
CA SER A 64 9.45 -1.09 0.86
C SER A 64 9.63 -0.87 -0.65
N LEU A 65 10.46 0.11 -1.06
CA LEU A 65 10.80 0.29 -2.48
C LEU A 65 11.54 -0.93 -3.04
N CYS A 66 12.51 -1.47 -2.33
CA CYS A 66 13.23 -2.68 -2.73
C CYS A 66 12.29 -3.88 -2.89
N ARG A 67 11.32 -4.05 -1.96
CA ARG A 67 10.31 -5.11 -2.04
C ARG A 67 9.41 -4.96 -3.26
N ILE A 68 8.93 -3.74 -3.54
CA ILE A 68 8.13 -3.44 -4.74
C ILE A 68 8.97 -3.66 -6.01
N GLY A 69 10.26 -3.32 -5.98
CA GLY A 69 11.19 -3.57 -7.08
C GLY A 69 11.34 -5.05 -7.38
N GLN A 70 11.55 -5.86 -6.34
CA GLN A 70 11.64 -7.31 -6.45
C GLN A 70 10.36 -7.93 -7.04
N GLU A 71 9.20 -7.55 -6.52
CA GLU A 71 7.89 -8.01 -7.03
C GLU A 71 7.73 -7.63 -8.51
N THR A 72 8.10 -6.40 -8.88
CA THR A 72 8.01 -5.94 -10.27
C THR A 72 8.93 -6.73 -11.21
N VAL A 73 10.14 -7.11 -10.77
CA VAL A 73 11.03 -7.98 -11.56
C VAL A 73 10.43 -9.38 -11.73
N GLN A 74 9.85 -9.93 -10.66
CA GLN A 74 9.18 -11.23 -10.73
C GLN A 74 8.00 -11.20 -11.71
N ASP A 75 7.18 -10.15 -11.68
CA ASP A 75 6.07 -9.97 -12.61
C ASP A 75 6.54 -9.87 -14.06
N ILE A 76 7.65 -9.18 -14.33
CA ILE A 76 8.26 -9.09 -15.67
C ILE A 76 8.65 -10.48 -16.17
N VAL A 77 9.33 -11.28 -15.34
CA VAL A 77 9.73 -12.63 -15.70
C VAL A 77 8.50 -13.49 -15.98
N PHE A 78 7.50 -13.45 -15.10
CA PHE A 78 6.26 -14.21 -15.26
C PHE A 78 5.51 -13.84 -16.55
N ARG A 79 5.30 -12.53 -16.78
CA ARG A 79 4.64 -12.02 -18.00
C ARG A 79 5.39 -12.43 -19.26
N THR A 80 6.72 -12.44 -19.21
CA THR A 80 7.58 -12.87 -20.32
C THR A 80 7.44 -14.37 -20.58
N MET A 81 7.36 -15.19 -19.54
CA MET A 81 7.08 -16.62 -19.67
C MET A 81 5.71 -16.86 -20.32
N GLU A 82 4.67 -16.12 -19.91
CA GLU A 82 3.33 -16.22 -20.50
C GLU A 82 3.32 -15.83 -21.98
N ILE A 83 4.09 -14.80 -22.37
CA ILE A 83 4.28 -14.41 -23.77
C ILE A 83 4.89 -15.57 -24.57
N PHE A 84 5.98 -16.17 -24.07
CA PHE A 84 6.62 -17.28 -24.77
C PHE A 84 5.73 -18.51 -24.84
N GLN A 85 4.96 -18.81 -23.80
CA GLN A 85 3.98 -19.91 -23.82
C GLN A 85 2.87 -19.64 -24.84
N LEU A 86 2.37 -18.41 -24.92
CA LEU A 86 1.35 -18.01 -25.89
C LEU A 86 1.88 -18.12 -27.34
N LEU A 87 3.09 -17.63 -27.59
CA LEU A 87 3.77 -17.73 -28.88
C LEU A 87 4.04 -19.18 -29.28
N ARG A 88 4.49 -20.02 -28.34
CA ARG A 88 4.69 -21.46 -28.59
C ARG A 88 3.40 -22.15 -29.03
N ASN A 89 2.28 -21.78 -28.42
CA ASN A 89 0.97 -22.37 -28.73
C ASN A 89 0.34 -21.79 -29.99
N MET A 90 0.80 -20.63 -30.49
CA MET A 90 0.37 -20.05 -31.76
C MET A 90 0.85 -20.91 -32.93
N GLN A 91 -0.05 -21.73 -33.45
CA GLN A 91 0.17 -22.39 -34.73
C GLN A 91 0.01 -21.36 -35.85
N LEU A 92 0.93 -21.37 -36.81
CA LEU A 92 0.72 -20.69 -38.09
C LEU A 92 -0.43 -21.40 -38.84
N PRO A 93 -1.15 -20.71 -39.75
CA PRO A 93 -2.21 -21.34 -40.52
C PRO A 93 -1.59 -22.40 -41.45
N ASN A 94 -1.60 -23.67 -41.03
CA ASN A 94 -1.04 -24.79 -41.80
C ASN A 94 -1.93 -25.21 -42.99
N GLY A 95 -2.61 -24.26 -43.64
CA GLY A 95 -3.35 -24.45 -44.89
C GLY A 95 -4.62 -25.32 -44.84
N VAL A 96 -4.86 -26.10 -43.78
CA VAL A 96 -5.97 -27.10 -43.76
C VAL A 96 -7.15 -26.69 -42.86
N THR A 97 -6.96 -25.84 -41.85
CA THR A 97 -8.07 -25.28 -41.05
C THR A 97 -7.76 -23.85 -40.58
N TYR A 98 -8.42 -22.87 -41.19
CA TYR A 98 -8.26 -21.45 -40.86
C TYR A 98 -9.22 -21.05 -39.74
N HIS A 99 -8.81 -21.17 -38.47
CA HIS A 99 -9.61 -20.68 -37.34
C HIS A 99 -9.25 -19.21 -37.03
N THR A 100 -9.77 -18.29 -37.86
CA THR A 100 -9.45 -16.84 -37.78
C THR A 100 -9.76 -16.24 -36.39
N GLY A 101 -10.84 -16.68 -35.73
CA GLY A 101 -11.23 -16.18 -34.41
C GLY A 101 -10.21 -16.48 -33.31
N THR A 102 -9.76 -17.74 -33.21
CA THR A 102 -8.80 -18.15 -32.17
C THR A 102 -7.42 -17.54 -32.37
N TYR A 103 -7.00 -17.29 -33.62
CA TYR A 103 -5.77 -16.56 -33.91
C TYR A 103 -5.87 -15.10 -33.44
N GLN A 104 -6.96 -14.40 -33.76
CA GLN A 104 -7.18 -13.01 -33.36
C GLN A 104 -7.24 -12.86 -31.83
N ASP A 105 -7.90 -13.79 -31.13
CA ASP A 105 -7.90 -13.83 -29.65
C ASP A 105 -6.48 -13.96 -29.06
N ARG A 106 -5.65 -14.83 -29.65
CA ARG A 106 -4.26 -15.03 -29.21
C ARG A 106 -3.40 -13.81 -29.50
N LEU A 107 -3.59 -13.19 -30.67
CA LEU A 107 -2.89 -11.97 -31.06
C LEU A 107 -3.28 -10.80 -30.13
N GLY A 108 -4.56 -10.66 -29.79
CA GLY A 108 -5.04 -9.68 -28.81
C GLY A 108 -4.42 -9.88 -27.44
N LYS A 109 -4.45 -11.12 -26.92
CA LYS A 109 -3.79 -11.45 -25.64
C LYS A 109 -2.29 -11.15 -25.65
N LEU A 110 -1.60 -11.44 -26.76
CA LEU A 110 -0.19 -11.14 -26.92
C LEU A 110 0.06 -9.63 -26.84
N GLN A 111 -0.74 -8.82 -27.54
CA GLN A 111 -0.65 -7.36 -27.48
C GLN A 111 -0.90 -6.84 -26.06
N ASP A 112 -1.88 -7.39 -25.34
CA ASP A 112 -2.15 -7.02 -23.96
C ASP A 112 -0.98 -7.33 -23.04
N HIS A 113 -0.36 -8.51 -23.19
CA HIS A 113 0.82 -8.90 -22.41
C HIS A 113 2.00 -7.99 -22.70
N LEU A 114 2.24 -7.62 -23.96
CA LEU A 114 3.29 -6.67 -24.34
C LEU A 114 3.03 -5.27 -23.78
N ARG A 115 1.77 -4.82 -23.77
CA ARG A 115 1.38 -3.55 -23.15
C ARG A 115 1.64 -3.56 -21.64
N GLN A 116 1.24 -4.62 -20.95
CA GLN A 116 1.49 -4.79 -19.52
C GLN A 116 2.99 -4.85 -19.21
N LEU A 117 3.76 -5.59 -20.00
CA LEU A 117 5.22 -5.69 -19.88
C LEU A 117 5.87 -4.30 -20.00
N SER A 118 5.40 -3.47 -20.93
CA SER A 118 5.88 -2.10 -21.10
C SER A 118 5.59 -1.22 -19.86
N ILE A 119 4.42 -1.41 -19.22
CA ILE A 119 4.07 -0.70 -17.99
C ILE A 119 4.97 -1.16 -16.83
N LEU A 120 5.22 -2.46 -16.71
CA LEU A 120 6.10 -3.02 -15.68
C LEU A 120 7.51 -2.46 -15.78
N PHE A 121 8.08 -2.33 -16.98
CA PHE A 121 9.40 -1.71 -17.16
C PHE A 121 9.41 -0.23 -16.75
N ARG A 122 8.35 0.54 -17.05
CA ARG A 122 8.25 1.93 -16.57
C ARG A 122 8.13 2.01 -15.06
N LYS A 123 7.35 1.12 -14.44
CA LYS A 123 7.22 1.01 -12.99
C LYS A 123 8.57 0.67 -12.35
N LEU A 124 9.28 -0.32 -12.91
CA LEU A 124 10.59 -0.74 -12.43
C LEU A 124 11.60 0.41 -12.49
N ARG A 125 11.60 1.17 -13.60
CA ARG A 125 12.44 2.36 -13.76
C ARG A 125 12.18 3.39 -12.66
N LEU A 126 10.91 3.71 -12.40
CA LEU A 126 10.54 4.67 -11.35
C LEU A 126 10.98 4.19 -9.96
N VAL A 127 10.76 2.92 -9.65
CA VAL A 127 11.19 2.32 -8.37
C VAL A 127 12.71 2.36 -8.24
N TYR A 128 13.43 2.06 -9.32
CA TYR A 128 14.89 2.14 -9.34
C TYR A 128 15.38 3.56 -9.10
N ASP A 129 14.89 4.54 -9.87
CA ASP A 129 15.27 5.94 -9.73
C ASP A 129 15.01 6.43 -8.29
N LYS A 130 13.85 6.04 -7.72
CA LYS A 130 13.48 6.43 -6.35
C LYS A 130 14.31 5.73 -5.26
N CYS A 131 14.60 4.45 -5.43
CA CYS A 131 15.46 3.70 -4.54
C CYS A 131 16.89 4.25 -4.59
N ASN A 132 17.38 4.58 -5.78
CA ASN A 132 18.70 5.15 -6.00
C ASN A 132 18.84 6.54 -5.34
N GLU A 133 17.84 7.42 -5.47
CA GLU A 133 17.80 8.70 -4.73
C GLU A 133 17.90 8.50 -3.21
N ASN A 134 17.15 7.55 -2.66
CA ASN A 134 17.13 7.26 -1.22
C ASN A 134 18.42 6.58 -0.72
N CYS A 135 19.11 5.84 -1.59
CA CYS A 135 20.36 5.14 -1.28
C CYS A 135 21.62 5.94 -1.64
N ALA A 136 21.50 7.12 -2.28
CA ALA A 136 22.64 7.91 -2.75
C ALA A 136 23.60 8.40 -1.65
N GLY A 137 23.26 8.22 -0.37
CA GLY A 137 24.14 8.47 0.79
C GLY A 137 24.70 7.21 1.46
N LEU A 138 24.35 6.02 0.99
CA LEU A 138 24.92 4.74 1.43
C LEU A 138 25.98 4.35 0.41
N ASP A 139 27.25 4.36 0.82
CA ASP A 139 28.38 3.99 -0.04
C ASP A 139 28.10 2.61 -0.67
N PRO A 140 28.03 2.51 -2.01
CA PRO A 140 27.67 1.26 -2.67
C PRO A 140 28.76 0.23 -2.37
N VAL A 141 28.43 -0.77 -1.54
CA VAL A 141 29.31 -1.91 -1.33
C VAL A 141 29.57 -2.54 -2.70
N PRO A 142 30.83 -2.60 -3.16
CA PRO A 142 31.15 -3.12 -4.49
C PRO A 142 30.59 -4.52 -4.66
N ILE A 143 29.95 -4.79 -5.80
CA ILE A 143 29.35 -6.10 -6.09
C ILE A 143 30.38 -7.24 -6.00
N GLU A 144 31.65 -6.89 -6.22
CA GLU A 144 32.83 -7.75 -6.09
C GLU A 144 33.07 -8.24 -4.66
N GLN A 145 32.65 -7.50 -3.63
CA GLN A 145 32.68 -7.94 -2.23
C GLN A 145 31.45 -8.80 -1.85
N LEU A 146 30.39 -8.76 -2.66
CA LEU A 146 29.18 -9.57 -2.48
C LEU A 146 29.26 -10.94 -3.17
N VAL A 147 30.27 -11.16 -4.01
CA VAL A 147 30.58 -12.48 -4.58
C VAL A 147 31.72 -13.11 -3.75
N PRO A 148 31.41 -13.99 -2.79
CA PRO A 148 32.41 -14.86 -2.20
C PRO A 148 33.15 -15.58 -3.33
N TYR A 149 34.48 -15.46 -3.35
CA TYR A 149 35.32 -16.23 -4.26
C TYR A 149 35.08 -17.71 -3.95
N VAL A 150 34.38 -18.41 -4.84
CA VAL A 150 34.16 -19.85 -4.73
C VAL A 150 35.41 -20.50 -5.30
N GLU A 151 36.35 -20.90 -4.43
CA GLU A 151 37.13 -22.09 -4.78
C GLU A 151 36.15 -23.27 -4.74
N ASP A 152 36.19 -24.05 -5.82
CA ASP A 152 35.38 -25.22 -6.08
C ASP A 152 35.51 -26.22 -4.94
N ASP A 153 34.52 -26.28 -4.04
CA ASP A 153 34.22 -27.49 -3.30
C ASP A 153 32.73 -27.47 -2.89
N GLY A 154 31.98 -28.39 -3.48
CA GLY A 154 30.54 -28.45 -3.35
C GLY A 154 30.11 -28.73 -1.92
N SER A 155 29.52 -27.74 -1.25
CA SER A 155 28.58 -27.97 -0.14
C SER A 155 27.77 -26.73 0.23
N LYS A 156 26.45 -26.83 -0.02
CA LYS A 156 25.35 -26.09 0.63
C LYS A 156 25.36 -24.56 0.46
N ASN A 157 24.92 -24.08 -0.70
CA ASN A 157 24.55 -22.66 -0.87
C ASN A 157 23.06 -22.52 -1.25
N ASP A 158 22.17 -22.69 -0.27
CA ASP A 158 20.75 -22.33 -0.39
C ASP A 158 20.33 -21.25 0.65
N ASP A 159 21.20 -20.87 1.59
CA ASP A 159 20.79 -20.09 2.77
C ASP A 159 21.31 -18.64 2.82
N ARG A 160 22.02 -18.15 1.79
CA ARG A 160 22.59 -16.79 1.84
C ARG A 160 21.58 -15.69 1.51
N GLY A 161 20.65 -15.94 0.58
CA GLY A 161 19.54 -15.04 0.29
C GLY A 161 18.48 -15.04 1.38
N SER A 162 18.15 -16.24 1.91
CA SER A 162 17.24 -16.40 3.04
C SER A 162 17.82 -15.73 4.30
N THR A 163 19.10 -15.89 4.64
CA THR A 163 19.72 -15.31 5.83
C THR A 163 19.70 -13.78 5.83
N SER A 164 19.99 -13.12 4.71
CA SER A 164 19.93 -11.66 4.64
C SER A 164 18.49 -11.14 4.74
N GLN A 165 17.53 -11.84 4.11
CA GLN A 165 16.11 -11.54 4.21
C GLN A 165 15.55 -11.81 5.62
N LEU A 166 16.03 -12.89 6.27
CA LEU A 166 15.69 -13.25 7.65
C LEU A 166 16.26 -12.21 8.62
N ARG A 167 17.49 -11.73 8.39
CA ARG A 167 18.11 -10.67 9.19
C ARG A 167 17.29 -9.39 9.11
N PHE A 168 16.94 -8.95 7.92
CA PHE A 168 16.15 -7.74 7.73
C PHE A 168 14.74 -7.87 8.34
N ALA A 169 14.08 -9.02 8.14
CA ALA A 169 12.79 -9.31 8.77
C ALA A 169 12.89 -9.43 10.30
N SER A 170 14.02 -9.90 10.82
CA SER A 170 14.28 -9.98 12.26
C SER A 170 14.52 -8.60 12.88
N GLU A 171 15.20 -7.71 12.17
CA GLU A 171 15.40 -6.31 12.58
C GLU A 171 14.08 -5.56 12.61
N GLU A 172 13.26 -5.70 11.57
CA GLU A 172 11.90 -5.12 11.52
C GLU A 172 11.03 -5.64 12.69
N ARG A 173 11.05 -6.95 12.95
CA ARG A 173 10.32 -7.55 14.09
C ARG A 173 10.80 -7.01 15.42
N ARG A 174 12.12 -6.80 15.57
CA ARG A 174 12.73 -6.27 16.78
C ARG A 174 12.33 -4.81 17.00
N GLU A 175 12.37 -4.00 15.95
CA GLU A 175 11.97 -2.58 16.01
C GLU A 175 10.50 -2.44 16.39
N ILE A 176 9.61 -3.25 15.77
CA ILE A 176 8.19 -3.32 16.12
C ILE A 176 8.02 -3.71 17.60
N ALA A 177 8.78 -4.68 18.11
CA ALA A 177 8.71 -5.09 19.51
C ALA A 177 9.19 -3.99 20.46
N GLU A 178 10.24 -3.25 20.12
CA GLU A 178 10.75 -2.12 20.91
C GLU A 178 9.75 -0.95 20.95
N VAL A 179 9.14 -0.61 19.82
CA VAL A 179 8.07 0.39 19.75
C VAL A 179 6.86 -0.05 20.57
N ASN A 180 6.44 -1.30 20.46
CA ASN A 180 5.32 -1.85 21.23
C ASN A 180 5.60 -1.81 22.74
N LYS A 181 6.83 -2.11 23.16
CA LYS A 181 7.27 -2.02 24.56
C LYS A 181 7.19 -0.58 25.09
N LYS A 182 7.69 0.40 24.32
CA LYS A 182 7.59 1.83 24.68
C LYS A 182 6.12 2.27 24.78
N LEU A 183 5.27 1.82 23.85
CA LEU A 183 3.84 2.13 23.85
C LEU A 183 3.14 1.59 25.10
N LYS A 184 3.43 0.34 25.49
CA LYS A 184 2.91 -0.28 26.72
C LYS A 184 3.35 0.47 27.98
N GLN A 185 4.62 0.86 28.07
CA GLN A 185 5.12 1.65 29.20
C GLN A 185 4.39 3.01 29.31
N LYS A 186 4.21 3.72 28.20
CA LYS A 186 3.48 4.99 28.18
C LYS A 186 2.01 4.82 28.59
N ASN A 187 1.37 3.74 28.13
CA ASN A 187 -0.01 3.43 28.52
C ASN A 187 -0.11 3.12 30.03
N GLN A 188 0.87 2.43 30.59
CA GLN A 188 0.93 2.13 32.02
C GLN A 188 1.15 3.39 32.87
N GLN A 189 2.01 4.31 32.42
CA GLN A 189 2.17 5.62 33.07
C GLN A 189 0.86 6.42 33.06
N LEU A 190 0.15 6.44 31.93
CA LEU A 190 -1.15 7.13 31.84
C LEU A 190 -2.19 6.53 32.81
N LYS A 191 -2.24 5.22 32.96
CA LYS A 191 -3.11 4.57 33.95
C LYS A 191 -2.76 5.00 35.38
N GLN A 192 -1.48 5.01 35.71
CA GLN A 192 -1.03 5.39 37.05
C GLN A 192 -1.38 6.84 37.39
N ILE A 193 -1.20 7.75 36.43
CA ILE A 193 -1.62 9.16 36.57
C ILE A 193 -3.15 9.25 36.73
N MET A 194 -3.90 8.50 35.92
CA MET A 194 -5.37 8.49 36.00
C MET A 194 -5.86 8.03 37.37
N ASP A 195 -5.22 7.02 37.94
CA ASP A 195 -5.60 6.49 39.26
C ASP A 195 -5.19 7.44 40.38
N GLN A 196 -4.01 8.08 40.29
CA GLN A 196 -3.62 9.15 41.21
C GLN A 196 -4.61 10.32 41.18
N LEU A 197 -5.05 10.75 39.99
CA LEU A 197 -6.07 11.79 39.85
C LEU A 197 -7.41 11.35 40.47
N ARG A 198 -7.83 10.09 40.29
CA ARG A 198 -9.03 9.56 40.95
C ARG A 198 -8.92 9.61 42.47
N THR A 199 -7.79 9.21 43.04
CA THR A 199 -7.55 9.26 44.49
C THR A 199 -7.59 10.69 45.01
N LEU A 200 -6.92 11.63 44.35
CA LEU A 200 -6.95 13.04 44.77
C LEU A 200 -8.35 13.63 44.72
N ILE A 201 -9.14 13.34 43.68
CA ILE A 201 -10.54 13.76 43.59
C ILE A 201 -11.36 13.16 44.73
N TRP A 202 -11.14 11.88 45.04
CA TRP A 202 -11.78 11.21 46.17
C TRP A 202 -11.44 11.87 47.51
N ASP A 203 -10.16 12.13 47.76
CA ASP A 203 -9.68 12.76 48.99
C ASP A 203 -10.25 14.18 49.16
N ILE A 204 -10.28 14.96 48.07
CA ILE A 204 -10.89 16.30 48.06
C ILE A 204 -12.39 16.21 48.37
N ASN A 205 -13.12 15.32 47.70
CA ASN A 205 -14.56 15.16 47.93
C ASN A 205 -14.87 14.69 49.35
N ALA A 206 -14.07 13.79 49.91
CA ALA A 206 -14.19 13.33 51.29
C ALA A 206 -13.90 14.46 52.30
N MET A 207 -12.83 15.23 52.09
CA MET A 207 -12.50 16.38 52.94
C MET A 207 -13.56 17.50 52.88
N LEU A 208 -14.14 17.75 51.71
CA LEU A 208 -15.23 18.72 51.54
C LEU A 208 -16.52 18.24 52.22
N ALA A 209 -16.84 16.95 52.17
CA ALA A 209 -18.02 16.38 52.82
C ALA A 209 -17.94 16.41 54.36
N MET A 210 -16.74 16.32 54.95
CA MET A 210 -16.54 16.41 56.40
C MET A 210 -16.60 17.84 56.96
N ARG A 211 -16.61 18.86 56.09
CA ARG A 211 -16.62 20.29 56.47
C ARG A 211 -18.02 20.92 56.40
N ASN A 212 -19.01 20.19 55.88
CA ASN A 212 -20.44 20.54 55.91
C ASN A 212 -21.17 19.74 57.00
#